data_AF-A0A3C1BBZ7-F1
#
_entry.id   AF-A0A3C1BBZ7-F1
#
_cell.length_a   1.000
_cell.length_b   1.000
_cell.length_c   1.000
_cell.angle_alpha   90.00
_cell.angle_beta   90.00
_cell.angle_gamma   90.00
#
_symmetry.space_group_name_H-M   'P 1'
#
loop_
_entity.id
_entity.type
_entity.pdbx_description
1 polymer ?
#
loop_
_entity_poly.entity_id
_entity_poly.type
_entity_poly.pdbx_seq_one_letter_code
_entity_poly.pdbx_strand_id
1 'polypeptide(L)'
;MKLRCNYLFTIIILFLSDCNNTGSNADRTAFKNISVLTPDTTRISAINEPPVNIMHAGAPTPLKNMFGINAYEWNFLENPVFPNDRKHIFGDKMSLIKTFSGVRHYLNWDRIESTKEEYTFNPAFNGNWNYDVIYQRCKQEGILVLVDLKNLPLWMMNTYPASSRDNENAPVPYAERLNDPASYADQARAAFQFAARYGYNKNTDKSLVKVVTKKRYPDDVPNTPNIGMGLIKYMECGNERDRWWGADETHQNPEEYAANMSAFYDGNMGRLGPNAGVKTADPNMQVVMGGLASADINYVQRMINWCKKYRGYKKDGSINLCFDVINYHLYSNDGDVRTHKRAHTGIAPEISNDGSIANAFVKLANSLPQRPEVWVTETGYDINPESYQKAEAIGKKTILENQADWILRSSLLYIRFGIKRLFFYQLFDDHAGGTTQYATSGLAEGIKRRPASDYILQTSKLMGDYNYIKTISRDPLVDQYQLGVKTMYILMVPDETGRTGSYSLDLGKAKHANIYHLKIGADVMDKTLVNTINGKLKVEVTETPVFVEGVGK
;
A
#
# COMPACT_ATOMS: atom_id res chain seq x y z
N MET A 1 -30.21 54.95 -36.70
CA MET A 1 -29.52 55.14 -37.99
C MET A 1 -28.71 53.87 -38.25
N LYS A 2 -29.35 52.86 -38.85
CA LYS A 2 -29.27 52.47 -40.28
C LYS A 2 -27.90 51.85 -40.61
N LEU A 3 -27.78 50.67 -41.22
CA LEU A 3 -28.74 49.68 -41.71
C LEU A 3 -27.95 48.41 -42.11
N ARG A 4 -28.63 47.27 -42.07
CA ARG A 4 -28.25 45.96 -42.62
C ARG A 4 -28.12 45.98 -44.16
N CYS A 5 -27.48 44.95 -44.72
CA CYS A 5 -28.06 44.07 -45.76
C CYS A 5 -27.09 42.88 -45.96
N ASN A 6 -27.47 41.64 -45.65
CA ASN A 6 -28.36 40.70 -46.38
C ASN A 6 -27.64 40.09 -47.61
N TYR A 7 -27.86 38.85 -48.09
CA TYR A 7 -28.97 37.85 -48.10
C TYR A 7 -28.31 36.46 -48.34
N LEU A 8 -28.90 35.25 -48.21
CA LEU A 8 -30.18 34.69 -48.66
C LEU A 8 -30.28 33.25 -48.03
N PHE A 9 -31.32 32.83 -47.28
CA PHE A 9 -32.62 32.22 -47.71
C PHE A 9 -32.45 30.83 -48.39
N THR A 10 -33.18 29.72 -48.14
CA THR A 10 -34.54 29.41 -47.59
C THR A 10 -34.61 27.87 -47.35
N ILE A 11 -35.02 27.32 -46.19
CA ILE A 11 -36.35 26.77 -45.78
C ILE A 11 -37.06 25.86 -46.82
N ILE A 12 -37.56 24.66 -46.42
CA ILE A 12 -39.00 24.26 -46.43
C ILE A 12 -39.28 22.73 -46.28
N ILE A 13 -39.96 22.42 -45.16
CA ILE A 13 -41.21 21.64 -44.94
C ILE A 13 -41.27 20.10 -45.09
N LEU A 14 -41.83 19.53 -44.01
CA LEU A 14 -42.41 18.18 -43.79
C LEU A 14 -43.48 17.75 -44.80
N PHE A 15 -43.55 16.44 -45.09
CA PHE A 15 -44.83 15.72 -45.23
C PHE A 15 -44.69 14.25 -44.79
N LEU A 16 -45.72 13.76 -44.08
CA LEU A 16 -45.99 12.39 -43.65
C LEU A 16 -46.52 11.54 -44.82
N SER A 17 -46.25 10.22 -44.82
CA SER A 17 -47.24 9.11 -44.84
C SER A 17 -46.69 7.81 -45.47
N ASP A 18 -46.66 6.76 -44.64
CA ASP A 18 -46.99 5.33 -44.88
C ASP A 18 -46.63 4.60 -46.20
N CYS A 19 -45.82 3.54 -46.08
CA CYS A 19 -46.26 2.12 -46.17
C CYS A 19 -45.08 1.15 -46.47
N ASN A 20 -44.96 0.11 -45.64
CA ASN A 20 -44.48 -1.26 -45.88
C ASN A 20 -43.57 -1.54 -47.10
N ASN A 21 -42.37 -2.10 -46.90
CA ASN A 21 -42.17 -3.57 -46.85
C ASN A 21 -40.69 -3.97 -46.71
N THR A 22 -40.49 -5.07 -45.96
CA THR A 22 -39.50 -6.14 -46.17
C THR A 22 -38.00 -5.82 -46.06
N GLY A 23 -37.45 -6.18 -44.90
CA GLY A 23 -36.41 -7.20 -44.80
C GLY A 23 -35.02 -6.90 -45.36
N SER A 24 -34.06 -6.69 -44.46
CA SER A 24 -32.87 -7.56 -44.40
C SER A 24 -32.09 -7.31 -43.11
N ASN A 25 -31.67 -8.42 -42.51
CA ASN A 25 -30.97 -8.52 -41.24
C ASN A 25 -29.65 -7.74 -41.25
N ALA A 26 -29.56 -6.73 -40.41
CA ALA A 26 -28.30 -6.15 -39.95
C ALA A 26 -28.31 -6.05 -38.43
N ASP A 27 -28.58 -7.19 -37.79
CA ASP A 27 -28.27 -7.42 -36.39
C ASP A 27 -27.86 -8.89 -36.27
N ARG A 28 -26.75 -9.13 -35.55
CA ARG A 28 -26.01 -10.39 -35.35
C ARG A 28 -24.89 -10.68 -36.34
N THR A 29 -23.71 -10.12 -36.05
CA THR A 29 -22.45 -10.90 -36.13
C THR A 29 -21.31 -10.20 -35.38
N ALA A 30 -21.24 -10.45 -34.08
CA ALA A 30 -19.97 -10.40 -33.33
C ALA A 30 -20.02 -11.43 -32.17
N PHE A 31 -20.41 -12.66 -32.51
CA PHE A 31 -20.12 -13.83 -31.70
C PHE A 31 -19.35 -14.81 -32.59
N LYS A 32 -18.02 -14.76 -32.49
CA LYS A 32 -17.09 -15.88 -32.71
C LYS A 32 -15.65 -15.38 -32.60
N ASN A 33 -15.14 -15.47 -31.38
CA ASN A 33 -13.87 -16.12 -31.10
C ASN A 33 -13.95 -16.68 -29.69
N ILE A 34 -14.87 -17.63 -29.51
CA ILE A 34 -14.76 -18.61 -28.43
C ILE A 34 -13.62 -19.51 -28.89
N SER A 35 -12.40 -19.18 -28.46
CA SER A 35 -11.36 -20.19 -28.38
C SER A 35 -11.94 -21.35 -27.60
N VAL A 36 -11.74 -22.55 -28.12
CA VAL A 36 -12.14 -23.80 -27.47
C VAL A 36 -11.64 -23.75 -26.03
N LEU A 37 -12.57 -23.55 -25.09
CA LEU A 37 -12.34 -23.73 -23.67
C LEU A 37 -11.90 -25.17 -23.50
N THR A 38 -10.60 -25.38 -23.33
CA THR A 38 -10.12 -26.58 -22.65
C THR A 38 -10.80 -26.57 -21.28
N PRO A 39 -11.64 -27.57 -20.96
CA PRO A 39 -12.06 -27.74 -19.59
C PRO A 39 -10.79 -28.10 -18.81
N ASP A 40 -10.62 -27.45 -17.66
CA ASP A 40 -9.59 -27.71 -16.66
C ASP A 40 -8.27 -26.90 -16.78
N THR A 41 -8.03 -26.10 -15.73
CA THR A 41 -6.75 -25.56 -15.21
C THR A 41 -6.21 -24.20 -15.69
N THR A 42 -6.78 -23.09 -15.23
CA THR A 42 -5.93 -22.02 -14.67
C THR A 42 -5.64 -22.36 -13.21
N ARG A 43 -4.72 -23.33 -13.04
CA ARG A 43 -4.12 -23.61 -11.73
C ARG A 43 -3.36 -22.38 -11.26
N ILE A 44 -3.20 -22.23 -9.94
CA ILE A 44 -2.19 -21.33 -9.36
C ILE A 44 -0.91 -21.51 -10.18
N SER A 45 -0.34 -20.41 -10.66
CA SER A 45 0.88 -20.48 -11.46
C SER A 45 1.91 -21.34 -10.73
N ALA A 46 2.58 -22.28 -11.41
CA ALA A 46 3.47 -23.25 -10.75
C ALA A 46 4.54 -22.57 -9.88
N ILE A 47 4.94 -21.35 -10.25
CA ILE A 47 5.89 -20.49 -9.52
C ILE A 47 5.30 -19.83 -8.27
N ASN A 48 3.98 -19.76 -8.16
CA ASN A 48 3.21 -19.21 -7.04
C ASN A 48 2.55 -20.28 -6.17
N GLU A 49 2.72 -21.57 -6.48
CA GLU A 49 2.11 -22.63 -5.69
C GLU A 49 2.56 -22.50 -4.23
N PRO A 50 1.62 -22.27 -3.29
CA PRO A 50 2.00 -22.16 -1.90
C PRO A 50 2.60 -23.50 -1.45
N PRO A 51 3.66 -23.46 -0.64
CA PRO A 51 4.15 -24.66 0.00
C PRO A 51 3.05 -25.25 0.90
N VAL A 52 2.65 -26.49 0.62
CA VAL A 52 1.59 -27.17 1.38
C VAL A 52 2.21 -27.77 2.64
N ASN A 53 1.53 -27.60 3.78
CA ASN A 53 1.98 -28.10 5.08
C ASN A 53 3.37 -27.63 5.53
N ILE A 54 3.86 -26.47 5.05
CA ILE A 54 5.07 -25.85 5.59
C ILE A 54 4.69 -24.81 6.64
N MET A 55 5.23 -24.95 7.85
CA MET A 55 5.15 -23.92 8.87
C MET A 55 6.26 -22.89 8.65
N HIS A 56 5.92 -21.60 8.62
CA HIS A 56 6.92 -20.55 8.53
C HIS A 56 7.67 -20.42 9.86
N ALA A 57 8.99 -20.41 9.79
CA ALA A 57 9.84 -20.06 10.92
C ALA A 57 9.77 -18.55 11.17
N GLY A 58 9.52 -18.13 12.40
CA GLY A 58 9.50 -16.71 12.80
C GLY A 58 8.35 -16.36 13.73
N ALA A 59 8.30 -15.11 14.18
CA ALA A 59 7.19 -14.62 14.97
C ALA A 59 5.89 -14.64 14.13
N PRO A 60 4.75 -15.07 14.70
CA PRO A 60 3.47 -15.08 14.01
C PRO A 60 3.11 -13.67 13.50
N THR A 61 2.56 -13.58 12.28
CA THR A 61 2.04 -12.33 11.73
C THR A 61 0.51 -12.34 11.85
N PRO A 62 -0.10 -11.43 12.62
CA PRO A 62 -1.56 -11.27 12.62
C PRO A 62 -2.08 -10.84 11.25
N LEU A 63 -3.18 -11.43 10.80
CA LEU A 63 -3.79 -11.13 9.49
C LEU A 63 -4.09 -9.64 9.30
N LYS A 64 -4.48 -8.93 10.36
CA LYS A 64 -4.76 -7.50 10.30
C LYS A 64 -3.57 -6.68 9.80
N ASN A 65 -2.33 -7.16 9.94
CA ASN A 65 -1.17 -6.46 9.40
C ASN A 65 -1.17 -6.35 7.87
N MET A 66 -2.00 -7.13 7.18
CA MET A 66 -2.16 -7.05 5.72
C MET A 66 -3.17 -5.99 5.28
N PHE A 67 -3.77 -5.26 6.22
CA PHE A 67 -4.84 -4.30 5.96
C PHE A 67 -4.40 -2.87 6.24
N GLY A 68 -3.29 -2.47 5.61
CA GLY A 68 -2.84 -1.08 5.59
C GLY A 68 -3.42 -0.30 4.40
N ILE A 69 -3.42 1.03 4.50
CA ILE A 69 -3.87 1.93 3.43
C ILE A 69 -2.88 3.08 3.24
N ASN A 70 -2.63 3.49 2.00
CA ASN A 70 -1.93 4.73 1.70
C ASN A 70 -2.89 5.92 1.87
N ALA A 71 -2.41 6.99 2.51
CA ALA A 71 -3.21 8.17 2.80
C ALA A 71 -2.33 9.43 2.94
N TYR A 72 -3.01 10.58 2.92
CA TYR A 72 -2.43 11.92 3.04
C TYR A 72 -3.06 12.71 4.18
N GLU A 73 -2.50 13.85 4.55
CA GLU A 73 -2.97 14.70 5.66
C GLU A 73 -4.43 15.16 5.49
N TRP A 74 -4.82 15.49 4.26
CA TRP A 74 -6.18 15.91 3.95
C TRP A 74 -7.20 14.79 4.09
N ASN A 75 -6.77 13.54 4.12
CA ASN A 75 -7.63 12.41 4.46
C ASN A 75 -8.01 12.41 5.94
N PHE A 76 -7.26 13.08 6.82
CA PHE A 76 -7.56 13.17 8.24
C PHE A 76 -8.22 14.49 8.62
N LEU A 77 -7.71 15.61 8.08
CA LEU A 77 -8.00 16.94 8.61
C LEU A 77 -9.01 17.74 7.76
N GLU A 78 -9.12 17.45 6.47
CA GLU A 78 -9.95 18.28 5.61
C GLU A 78 -11.44 17.97 5.80
N ASN A 79 -12.15 18.95 6.34
CA ASN A 79 -13.60 18.95 6.54
C ASN A 79 -14.28 19.78 5.42
N PRO A 80 -15.14 19.15 4.58
CA PRO A 80 -15.85 19.88 3.51
C PRO A 80 -16.79 20.99 4.00
N VAL A 81 -17.30 20.89 5.24
CA VAL A 81 -18.20 21.89 5.84
C VAL A 81 -17.42 23.09 6.39
N PHE A 82 -16.23 22.84 6.93
CA PHE A 82 -15.34 23.86 7.48
C PHE A 82 -13.99 23.81 6.77
N PRO A 83 -13.94 24.21 5.49
CA PRO A 83 -12.70 24.19 4.72
C PRO A 83 -11.64 25.04 5.43
N ASN A 84 -10.41 24.53 5.49
CA ASN A 84 -9.26 25.10 6.19
C ASN A 84 -9.21 24.92 7.73
N ASP A 85 -10.23 24.34 8.39
CA ASP A 85 -10.05 23.88 9.77
C ASP A 85 -9.20 22.61 9.80
N ARG A 86 -7.88 22.80 9.85
CA ARG A 86 -6.88 21.73 9.92
C ARG A 86 -6.39 21.47 11.34
N LYS A 87 -7.06 22.02 12.35
CA LYS A 87 -6.69 21.84 13.76
C LYS A 87 -7.28 20.58 14.36
N HIS A 88 -8.33 20.02 13.75
CA HIS A 88 -9.10 18.91 14.27
C HIS A 88 -9.20 17.77 13.25
N ILE A 89 -9.34 16.54 13.77
CA ILE A 89 -9.65 15.37 12.95
C ILE A 89 -11.08 15.50 12.43
N PHE A 90 -11.26 15.29 11.13
CA PHE A 90 -12.59 15.13 10.54
C PHE A 90 -13.11 13.71 10.81
N GLY A 91 -14.04 13.60 11.76
CA GLY A 91 -14.49 12.33 12.33
C GLY A 91 -15.04 11.32 11.31
N ASP A 92 -15.70 11.79 10.26
CA ASP A 92 -16.28 10.90 9.24
C ASP A 92 -15.19 10.20 8.42
N LYS A 93 -14.16 10.94 7.99
CA LYS A 93 -13.00 10.32 7.31
C LYS A 93 -12.18 9.45 8.26
N MET A 94 -12.04 9.84 9.54
CA MET A 94 -11.39 8.98 10.53
C MET A 94 -12.14 7.65 10.70
N SER A 95 -13.47 7.64 10.60
CA SER A 95 -14.28 6.43 10.64
C SER A 95 -14.00 5.49 9.47
N LEU A 96 -13.67 6.04 8.29
CA LEU A 96 -13.16 5.24 7.16
C LEU A 96 -11.77 4.68 7.48
N ILE A 97 -10.85 5.51 7.96
CA ILE A 97 -9.47 5.10 8.28
C ILE A 97 -9.43 3.97 9.33
N LYS A 98 -10.36 3.96 10.30
CA LYS A 98 -10.52 2.89 11.31
C LYS A 98 -10.88 1.51 10.73
N THR A 99 -11.19 1.44 9.44
CA THR A 99 -11.32 0.17 8.71
C THR A 99 -9.99 -0.57 8.61
N PHE A 100 -8.88 0.17 8.59
CA PHE A 100 -7.54 -0.32 8.35
C PHE A 100 -6.76 -0.42 9.68
N SER A 101 -5.80 -1.34 9.73
CA SER A 101 -4.94 -1.52 10.91
C SER A 101 -3.70 -0.64 10.86
N GLY A 102 -3.39 -0.09 9.69
CA GLY A 102 -2.22 0.73 9.44
C GLY A 102 -2.45 1.76 8.35
N VAL A 103 -1.71 2.86 8.45
CA VAL A 103 -1.66 3.91 7.44
C VAL A 103 -0.20 4.09 7.03
N ARG A 104 0.03 4.07 5.72
CA ARG A 104 1.24 4.63 5.13
C ARG A 104 0.92 6.07 4.75
N HIS A 105 1.54 6.99 5.46
CA HIS A 105 1.32 8.41 5.28
C HIS A 105 2.39 8.96 4.34
N TYR A 106 1.96 9.41 3.16
CA TYR A 106 2.83 10.15 2.25
C TYR A 106 3.09 11.53 2.81
N LEU A 107 4.32 11.77 3.25
CA LEU A 107 4.77 13.05 3.74
C LEU A 107 5.77 13.66 2.77
N ASN A 108 5.31 14.59 1.94
CA ASN A 108 6.21 15.37 1.11
C ASN A 108 7.11 16.22 2.01
N TRP A 109 8.43 16.13 1.84
CA TRP A 109 9.42 16.82 2.66
C TRP A 109 9.18 18.33 2.72
N ASP A 110 8.80 18.94 1.60
CA ASP A 110 8.43 20.37 1.53
C ASP A 110 7.37 20.80 2.57
N ARG A 111 6.52 19.88 3.03
CA ARG A 111 5.52 20.17 4.05
C ARG A 111 6.14 20.52 5.39
N ILE A 112 7.21 19.83 5.78
CA ILE A 112 7.87 20.01 7.08
C ILE A 112 9.07 20.95 7.02
N GLU A 113 9.63 21.22 5.85
CA GLU A 113 10.80 22.09 5.65
C GLU A 113 10.70 22.88 4.35
N SER A 114 9.67 23.73 4.23
CA SER A 114 9.47 24.59 3.05
C SER A 114 10.58 25.63 2.85
N THR A 115 11.32 25.94 3.91
CA THR A 115 12.52 26.77 3.91
C THR A 115 13.65 25.97 4.55
N LYS A 116 14.84 25.96 3.95
CA LYS A 116 15.99 25.19 4.45
C LYS A 116 16.28 25.49 5.92
N GLU A 117 16.42 24.44 6.73
CA GLU A 117 16.61 24.43 8.18
C GLU A 117 15.47 25.02 9.04
N GLU A 118 14.35 25.40 8.43
CA GLU A 118 13.16 25.92 9.12
C GLU A 118 12.07 24.85 9.22
N TYR A 119 12.16 23.98 10.23
CA TYR A 119 11.23 22.87 10.41
C TYR A 119 9.91 23.25 11.07
N THR A 120 8.80 22.73 10.53
CA THR A 120 7.44 23.00 11.01
C THR A 120 6.57 21.76 10.94
N PHE A 121 5.70 21.59 11.94
CA PHE A 121 4.91 20.37 12.14
C PHE A 121 3.48 20.64 12.61
N ASN A 122 3.30 21.67 13.43
CA ASN A 122 2.00 22.06 13.97
C ASN A 122 1.95 23.58 14.27
N PRO A 123 1.33 24.36 13.37
CA PRO A 123 1.00 23.98 12.00
C PRO A 123 2.28 23.87 11.13
N ALA A 124 2.25 22.97 10.16
CA ALA A 124 3.19 22.95 9.05
C ALA A 124 3.00 24.21 8.19
N PHE A 125 4.09 24.84 7.75
CA PHE A 125 4.00 26.10 6.99
C PHE A 125 3.42 25.92 5.61
N ASN A 126 3.78 24.84 4.91
CA ASN A 126 3.12 24.48 3.67
C ASN A 126 1.91 23.57 3.97
N GLY A 127 0.71 24.10 3.73
CA GLY A 127 -0.55 23.36 3.90
C GLY A 127 -1.19 23.47 5.29
N ASN A 128 -0.61 24.18 6.25
CA ASN A 128 -1.23 24.43 7.57
C ASN A 128 -1.70 23.14 8.28
N TRP A 129 -1.02 22.02 8.04
CA TRP A 129 -1.37 20.71 8.57
C TRP A 129 -0.94 20.57 10.04
N ASN A 130 -1.72 19.83 10.82
CA ASN A 130 -1.40 19.50 12.20
C ASN A 130 -1.04 18.01 12.30
N TYR A 131 0.24 17.69 12.15
CA TYR A 131 0.68 16.29 12.21
C TYR A 131 0.57 15.68 13.62
N ASP A 132 0.69 16.50 14.67
CA ASP A 132 0.53 16.04 16.06
C ASP A 132 -0.84 15.39 16.25
N VAL A 133 -1.92 16.06 15.82
CA VAL A 133 -3.28 15.56 16.04
C VAL A 133 -3.57 14.31 15.22
N ILE A 134 -3.03 14.22 13.99
CA ILE A 134 -3.13 13.02 13.15
C ILE A 134 -2.51 11.82 13.86
N TYR A 135 -1.24 11.94 14.25
CA TYR A 135 -0.50 10.81 14.80
C TYR A 135 -0.96 10.45 16.22
N GLN A 136 -1.38 11.44 17.01
CA GLN A 136 -2.06 11.18 18.29
C GLN A 136 -3.35 10.39 18.08
N ARG A 137 -4.16 10.77 17.09
CA ARG A 137 -5.42 10.06 16.83
C ARG A 137 -5.19 8.64 16.34
N CYS A 138 -4.25 8.42 15.42
CA CYS A 138 -3.89 7.07 14.98
C CYS A 138 -3.43 6.20 16.16
N LYS A 139 -2.57 6.72 17.04
CA LYS A 139 -2.13 6.01 18.24
C LYS A 139 -3.28 5.67 19.19
N GLN A 140 -4.21 6.61 19.42
CA GLN A 140 -5.39 6.39 20.26
C GLN A 140 -6.27 5.25 19.74
N GLU A 141 -6.37 5.13 18.42
CA GLU A 141 -7.21 4.13 17.74
C GLU A 141 -6.44 2.82 17.44
N GLY A 142 -5.19 2.70 17.87
CA GLY A 142 -4.36 1.52 17.63
C GLY A 142 -3.95 1.32 16.16
N ILE A 143 -4.01 2.38 15.35
CA ILE A 143 -3.61 2.37 13.94
C ILE A 143 -2.10 2.60 13.87
N LEU A 144 -1.38 1.66 13.26
CA LEU A 144 0.04 1.81 12.98
C LEU A 144 0.25 2.89 11.91
N VAL A 145 1.26 3.74 12.08
CA VAL A 145 1.65 4.70 11.05
C VAL A 145 3.07 4.42 10.58
N LEU A 146 3.21 4.24 9.28
CA LEU A 146 4.46 4.33 8.52
C LEU A 146 4.48 5.72 7.86
N VAL A 147 5.51 6.52 8.11
CA VAL A 147 5.64 7.84 7.46
C VAL A 147 6.69 7.76 6.38
N ASP A 148 6.29 7.96 5.12
CA ASP A 148 7.19 8.06 3.98
C ASP A 148 7.62 9.51 3.78
N LEU A 149 8.88 9.82 4.10
CA LEU A 149 9.46 11.13 3.81
C LEU A 149 9.97 11.15 2.37
N LYS A 150 9.12 11.65 1.47
CA LYS A 150 9.39 11.68 0.03
C LYS A 150 9.42 13.09 -0.54
N ASN A 151 9.75 13.19 -1.82
CA ASN A 151 9.88 14.43 -2.58
C ASN A 151 10.93 15.42 -2.08
N LEU A 152 11.29 16.36 -2.95
CA LEU A 152 12.16 17.49 -2.63
C LEU A 152 11.37 18.68 -2.09
N PRO A 153 11.94 19.43 -1.14
CA PRO A 153 11.49 20.77 -0.87
C PRO A 153 11.86 21.70 -2.04
N LEU A 154 11.06 22.75 -2.23
CA LEU A 154 11.20 23.66 -3.37
C LEU A 154 12.60 24.31 -3.42
N TRP A 155 13.19 24.63 -2.26
CA TRP A 155 14.52 25.23 -2.20
C TRP A 155 15.62 24.28 -2.70
N MET A 156 15.47 22.97 -2.51
CA MET A 156 16.43 21.98 -3.03
C MET A 156 16.19 21.76 -4.52
N MET A 157 14.94 21.59 -4.93
CA MET A 157 14.59 21.46 -6.35
C MET A 157 15.09 22.66 -7.16
N ASN A 158 15.06 23.88 -6.59
CA ASN A 158 15.55 25.09 -7.26
C ASN A 158 17.07 25.10 -7.52
N THR A 159 17.85 24.21 -6.90
CA THR A 159 19.27 24.03 -7.24
C THR A 159 19.47 23.38 -8.61
N TYR A 160 18.46 22.64 -9.11
CA TYR A 160 18.50 22.00 -10.42
C TYR A 160 18.25 23.01 -11.56
N PRO A 161 18.86 22.78 -12.74
CA PRO A 161 18.51 23.49 -13.97
C PRO A 161 17.00 23.39 -14.23
N ALA A 162 16.39 24.47 -14.73
CA ALA A 162 14.93 24.55 -14.89
C ALA A 162 14.32 23.38 -15.68
N SER A 163 15.05 22.83 -16.66
CA SER A 163 14.64 21.68 -17.48
C SER A 163 14.69 20.34 -16.76
N SER A 164 15.42 20.23 -15.64
CA SER A 164 15.62 19.01 -14.85
C SER A 164 14.98 19.11 -13.46
N ARG A 165 14.10 20.10 -13.24
CA ARG A 165 13.39 20.26 -11.97
C ARG A 165 12.23 19.28 -11.90
N ASP A 166 12.39 18.28 -11.06
CA ASP A 166 11.34 17.35 -10.67
C ASP A 166 11.35 17.24 -9.14
N ASN A 167 10.18 17.25 -8.51
CA ASN A 167 10.09 17.11 -7.07
C ASN A 167 10.35 15.66 -6.63
N GLU A 168 10.45 14.70 -7.53
CA GLU A 168 10.84 13.31 -7.29
C GLU A 168 12.35 13.06 -7.45
N ASN A 169 13.14 14.09 -7.82
CA ASN A 169 14.60 14.00 -7.89
C ASN A 169 15.21 13.39 -6.62
N ALA A 170 16.40 12.80 -6.75
CA ALA A 170 17.18 12.32 -5.62
C ALA A 170 17.38 13.46 -4.60
N PRO A 171 17.33 13.18 -3.27
CA PRO A 171 17.31 14.20 -2.21
C PRO A 171 18.69 14.81 -1.93
N VAL A 172 19.30 15.37 -2.96
CA VAL A 172 20.57 16.08 -2.95
C VAL A 172 20.45 17.42 -3.67
N PRO A 173 21.27 18.42 -3.35
CA PRO A 173 21.49 19.57 -4.24
C PRO A 173 22.01 19.13 -5.62
N TYR A 174 21.68 19.88 -6.67
CA TYR A 174 22.17 19.58 -8.01
C TYR A 174 23.70 19.51 -8.09
N ALA A 175 24.20 18.61 -8.94
CA ALA A 175 25.61 18.29 -9.16
C ALA A 175 26.37 17.63 -7.99
N GLU A 176 25.71 17.39 -6.86
CA GLU A 176 26.24 16.55 -5.79
C GLU A 176 26.33 15.07 -6.20
N ARG A 177 27.18 14.31 -5.50
CA ARG A 177 27.44 12.90 -5.84
C ARG A 177 26.45 11.97 -5.17
N LEU A 178 25.62 11.30 -5.97
CA LEU A 178 24.63 10.34 -5.46
C LEU A 178 25.23 9.13 -4.73
N ASN A 179 26.51 8.82 -4.96
CA ASN A 179 27.20 7.72 -4.27
C ASN A 179 27.94 8.15 -3.00
N ASP A 180 27.85 9.42 -2.59
CA ASP A 180 28.43 9.94 -1.35
C ASP A 180 27.31 10.18 -0.31
N PRO A 181 27.30 9.46 0.83
CA PRO A 181 26.35 9.72 1.90
C PRO A 181 26.35 11.18 2.38
N ALA A 182 27.45 11.93 2.24
CA ALA A 182 27.52 13.33 2.67
C ALA A 182 26.59 14.25 1.86
N SER A 183 26.32 13.93 0.59
CA SER A 183 25.42 14.72 -0.26
C SER A 183 23.97 14.71 0.23
N TYR A 184 23.59 13.76 1.08
CA TYR A 184 22.25 13.59 1.66
C TYR A 184 22.08 14.22 3.05
N ALA A 185 23.03 15.04 3.50
CA ALA A 185 23.03 15.60 4.86
C ALA A 185 21.77 16.41 5.20
N ASP A 186 21.21 17.14 4.24
CA ASP A 186 19.98 17.91 4.44
C ASP A 186 18.78 16.98 4.72
N GLN A 187 18.62 15.91 3.94
CA GLN A 187 17.54 14.94 4.17
C GLN A 187 17.72 14.20 5.50
N ALA A 188 18.96 13.83 5.85
CA ALA A 188 19.27 13.21 7.12
C ALA A 188 18.94 14.11 8.32
N ARG A 189 19.12 15.44 8.19
CA ARG A 189 18.71 16.42 9.22
C ARG A 189 17.20 16.51 9.34
N ALA A 190 16.47 16.55 8.22
CA ALA A 190 15.01 16.52 8.23
C ALA A 190 14.46 15.26 8.90
N ALA A 191 15.04 14.10 8.57
CA ALA A 191 14.69 12.82 9.19
C ALA A 191 14.98 12.82 10.70
N PHE A 192 16.11 13.39 11.13
CA PHE A 192 16.42 13.58 12.54
C PHE A 192 15.37 14.43 13.26
N GLN A 193 14.96 15.58 12.70
CA GLN A 193 13.97 16.45 13.34
C GLN A 193 12.61 15.77 13.49
N PHE A 194 12.16 15.07 12.45
CA PHE A 194 10.92 14.30 12.49
C PHE A 194 10.98 13.20 13.56
N ALA A 195 12.07 12.41 13.56
CA ALA A 195 12.27 11.32 14.51
C ALA A 195 12.43 11.81 15.95
N ALA A 196 13.13 12.92 16.18
CA ALA A 196 13.29 13.52 17.50
C ALA A 196 11.95 13.93 18.10
N ARG A 197 11.06 14.51 17.27
CA ARG A 197 9.72 14.91 17.70
C ARG A 197 8.82 13.70 17.97
N TYR A 198 8.64 12.85 16.96
CA TYR A 198 7.58 11.85 16.95
C TYR A 198 8.00 10.46 17.43
N GLY A 199 9.31 10.21 17.53
CA GLY A 199 9.86 8.99 18.11
C GLY A 199 9.60 8.87 19.61
N TYR A 200 10.10 7.79 20.20
CA TYR A 200 9.93 7.44 21.60
C TYR A 200 11.11 7.88 22.47
N ASN A 201 12.23 8.29 21.87
CA ASN A 201 13.37 8.79 22.63
C ASN A 201 13.08 10.18 23.22
N LYS A 202 13.03 10.27 24.55
CA LYS A 202 12.85 11.53 25.28
C LYS A 202 14.16 12.25 25.61
N ASN A 203 15.29 11.60 25.34
CA ASN A 203 16.63 12.06 25.76
C ASN A 203 17.43 12.69 24.62
N THR A 204 16.82 12.92 23.46
CA THR A 204 17.45 13.71 22.38
C THR A 204 17.83 15.08 22.91
N ASP A 205 19.07 15.51 22.65
CA ASP A 205 19.55 16.82 23.09
C ASP A 205 18.66 17.92 22.49
N LYS A 206 18.03 18.70 23.36
CA LYS A 206 17.11 19.79 23.00
C LYS A 206 17.80 20.85 22.13
N SER A 207 19.11 21.02 22.27
CA SER A 207 19.88 22.00 21.48
C SER A 207 19.94 21.63 19.98
N LEU A 208 19.73 20.36 19.64
CA LEU A 208 19.77 19.84 18.28
C LEU A 208 18.39 19.88 17.59
N VAL A 209 17.32 20.10 18.35
CA VAL A 209 15.94 20.09 17.85
C VAL A 209 15.57 21.50 17.43
N LYS A 210 15.44 21.69 16.12
CA LYS A 210 15.13 22.97 15.48
C LYS A 210 13.67 22.97 15.04
N VAL A 211 12.92 24.00 15.44
CA VAL A 211 11.60 24.31 14.90
C VAL A 211 11.42 25.81 14.79
N VAL A 212 10.53 26.24 13.89
CA VAL A 212 10.20 27.66 13.73
C VAL A 212 9.23 28.13 14.81
N THR A 213 9.72 28.90 15.79
CA THR A 213 8.90 29.46 16.88
C THR A 213 8.32 30.83 16.58
N LYS A 214 8.68 31.45 15.44
CA LYS A 214 8.10 32.74 15.00
C LYS A 214 6.68 32.49 14.46
N LYS A 215 5.76 33.40 14.79
CA LYS A 215 4.41 33.43 14.21
C LYS A 215 4.46 33.94 12.77
N ARG A 216 3.66 33.36 11.86
CA ARG A 216 3.49 33.86 10.49
C ARG A 216 2.64 35.14 10.43
N TYR A 217 1.69 35.28 11.37
CA TYR A 217 0.78 36.41 11.55
C TYR A 217 0.29 36.47 13.02
N PRO A 218 -0.31 37.58 13.50
CA PRO A 218 -0.58 37.79 14.94
C PRO A 218 -1.30 36.63 15.66
N ASP A 219 -2.28 36.00 15.01
CA ASP A 219 -3.10 34.91 15.55
C ASP A 219 -2.58 33.50 15.23
N ASP A 220 -1.36 33.40 14.69
CA ASP A 220 -0.74 32.11 14.39
C ASP A 220 -0.27 31.39 15.66
N VAL A 221 -0.27 30.06 15.60
CA VAL A 221 0.26 29.21 16.68
C VAL A 221 1.72 28.90 16.35
N PRO A 222 2.70 29.30 17.18
CA PRO A 222 4.10 29.00 16.91
C PRO A 222 4.37 27.49 17.09
N ASN A 223 5.31 26.94 16.31
CA ASN A 223 5.74 25.56 16.54
C ASN A 223 6.47 25.45 17.88
N THR A 224 6.36 24.29 18.50
CA THR A 224 7.00 23.97 19.79
C THR A 224 8.03 22.85 19.61
N PRO A 225 9.22 22.92 20.25
CA PRO A 225 10.26 21.90 20.12
C PRO A 225 9.92 20.66 20.98
N ASN A 226 8.86 19.94 20.60
CA ASN A 226 8.49 18.69 21.27
C ASN A 226 9.48 17.59 20.92
N ILE A 227 9.75 16.72 21.89
CA ILE A 227 10.71 15.61 21.78
C ILE A 227 10.07 14.35 22.37
N GLY A 228 10.26 13.21 21.72
CA GLY A 228 9.89 11.92 22.28
C GLY A 228 8.39 11.75 22.52
N MET A 229 7.55 12.24 21.60
CA MET A 229 6.08 12.15 21.73
C MET A 229 5.57 10.70 21.71
N GLY A 230 6.37 9.78 21.18
CA GLY A 230 6.10 8.35 21.12
C GLY A 230 4.91 8.03 20.23
N LEU A 231 4.82 8.65 19.06
CA LEU A 231 3.68 8.53 18.15
C LEU A 231 4.00 7.69 16.92
N ILE A 232 5.22 7.80 16.39
CA ILE A 232 5.65 7.11 15.17
C ILE A 232 6.73 6.10 15.53
N LYS A 233 6.60 4.88 14.98
CA LYS A 233 7.57 3.80 15.13
C LYS A 233 8.37 3.54 13.85
N TYR A 234 7.81 3.86 12.68
CA TYR A 234 8.42 3.55 11.39
C TYR A 234 8.52 4.79 10.52
N MET A 235 9.69 4.99 9.91
CA MET A 235 9.94 6.04 8.94
C MET A 235 10.57 5.43 7.68
N GLU A 236 10.04 5.80 6.52
CA GLU A 236 10.49 5.34 5.21
C GLU A 236 11.28 6.44 4.50
N CYS A 237 12.34 6.02 3.80
CA CYS A 237 13.28 6.90 3.13
C CYS A 237 12.96 7.05 1.63
N GLY A 238 11.95 7.87 1.34
CA GLY A 238 11.51 8.16 -0.01
C GLY A 238 10.79 6.99 -0.69
N ASN A 239 10.51 7.16 -1.98
CA ASN A 239 9.62 6.29 -2.73
C ASN A 239 10.25 5.91 -4.08
N GLU A 240 10.26 4.63 -4.43
CA GLU A 240 10.53 4.13 -5.79
C GLU A 240 11.81 4.72 -6.41
N ARG A 241 12.92 4.67 -5.66
CA ARG A 241 14.21 5.21 -6.12
C ARG A 241 14.83 4.41 -7.26
N ASP A 242 14.36 3.19 -7.48
CA ASP A 242 14.73 2.30 -8.58
C ASP A 242 13.76 2.36 -9.77
N ARG A 243 12.86 3.36 -9.80
CA ARG A 243 11.96 3.56 -10.96
C ARG A 243 12.77 3.63 -12.26
N TRP A 244 12.16 3.27 -13.37
CA TRP A 244 12.79 3.32 -14.71
C TRP A 244 12.14 4.37 -15.62
N TRP A 245 11.23 5.17 -15.06
CA TRP A 245 10.53 6.26 -15.75
C TRP A 245 10.92 7.61 -15.14
N GLY A 246 10.73 8.69 -15.89
CA GLY A 246 11.17 10.02 -15.50
C GLY A 246 12.59 10.33 -15.98
N ALA A 247 13.15 11.43 -15.48
CA ALA A 247 14.51 11.85 -15.80
C ALA A 247 15.55 11.14 -14.92
N ASP A 248 16.79 11.03 -15.39
CA ASP A 248 17.90 10.34 -14.70
C ASP A 248 18.09 10.85 -13.26
N GLU A 249 17.81 12.13 -13.00
CA GLU A 249 17.93 12.74 -11.67
C GLU A 249 16.90 12.22 -10.65
N THR A 250 15.83 11.55 -11.11
CA THR A 250 14.81 10.91 -10.26
C THR A 250 15.18 9.49 -9.85
N HIS A 251 16.24 8.93 -10.46
CA HIS A 251 16.69 7.57 -10.26
C HIS A 251 17.88 7.49 -9.30
N GLN A 252 17.96 6.38 -8.58
CA GLN A 252 19.15 5.96 -7.87
C GLN A 252 19.40 4.49 -8.15
N ASN A 253 20.62 4.15 -8.54
CA ASN A 253 21.05 2.76 -8.56
C ASN A 253 21.22 2.21 -7.13
N PRO A 254 21.43 0.89 -6.94
CA PRO A 254 21.51 0.29 -5.60
C PRO A 254 22.57 0.91 -4.68
N GLU A 255 23.75 1.26 -5.20
CA GLU A 255 24.83 1.82 -4.39
C GLU A 255 24.57 3.28 -4.02
N GLU A 256 23.96 4.05 -4.92
CA GLU A 256 23.51 5.42 -4.66
C GLU A 256 22.39 5.44 -3.61
N TYR A 257 21.43 4.52 -3.73
CA TYR A 257 20.38 4.43 -2.73
C TYR A 257 20.89 3.92 -1.39
N ALA A 258 21.87 3.01 -1.37
CA ALA A 258 22.55 2.64 -0.13
C ALA A 258 23.31 3.81 0.52
N ALA A 259 23.90 4.70 -0.28
CA ALA A 259 24.54 5.92 0.22
C ALA A 259 23.52 6.87 0.86
N ASN A 260 22.39 7.10 0.19
CA ASN A 260 21.25 7.83 0.72
C ASN A 260 20.75 7.23 2.04
N MET A 261 20.42 5.94 2.03
CA MET A 261 19.97 5.22 3.22
C MET A 261 20.98 5.28 4.36
N SER A 262 22.30 5.22 4.09
CA SER A 262 23.32 5.34 5.12
C SER A 262 23.24 6.69 5.84
N ALA A 263 23.04 7.79 5.10
CA ALA A 263 22.85 9.12 5.67
C ALA A 263 21.55 9.22 6.46
N PHE A 264 20.44 8.78 5.87
CA PHE A 264 19.11 8.82 6.47
C PHE A 264 19.00 7.95 7.74
N TYR A 265 19.64 6.79 7.75
CA TYR A 265 19.55 5.82 8.84
C TYR A 265 20.15 6.36 10.13
N ASP A 266 21.44 6.71 10.14
CA ASP A 266 22.18 7.08 11.36
C ASP A 266 23.26 8.14 11.10
N GLY A 267 23.04 9.00 10.10
CA GLY A 267 24.01 10.04 9.74
C GLY A 267 25.31 9.44 9.21
N ASN A 268 25.22 8.34 8.45
CA ASN A 268 26.35 7.57 7.93
C ASN A 268 27.31 7.11 9.04
N MET A 269 26.78 6.40 10.03
CA MET A 269 27.47 6.00 11.27
C MET A 269 27.98 7.20 12.07
N GLY A 270 27.17 8.26 12.14
CA GLY A 270 27.47 9.49 12.88
C GLY A 270 28.43 10.47 12.19
N ARG A 271 28.94 10.18 10.99
CA ARG A 271 29.87 11.06 10.26
C ARG A 271 29.25 12.40 9.85
N LEU A 272 27.93 12.47 9.73
CA LEU A 272 27.19 13.69 9.37
C LEU A 272 26.88 14.60 10.58
N GLY A 273 27.33 14.22 11.78
CA GLY A 273 27.14 14.96 13.01
C GLY A 273 25.92 14.50 13.83
N PRO A 274 25.73 15.07 15.03
CA PRO A 274 24.80 14.56 16.03
C PRO A 274 23.33 14.85 15.73
N ASN A 275 23.02 15.64 14.70
CA ASN A 275 21.67 16.03 14.31
C ASN A 275 21.28 15.52 12.91
N ALA A 276 21.85 14.39 12.49
CA ALA A 276 21.57 13.76 11.21
C ALA A 276 21.28 12.26 11.41
N GLY A 277 20.18 11.80 10.80
CA GLY A 277 19.74 10.41 10.79
C GLY A 277 18.66 10.07 11.80
N VAL A 278 17.77 9.14 11.42
CA VAL A 278 16.64 8.68 12.24
C VAL A 278 17.11 8.04 13.53
N LYS A 279 18.06 7.09 13.46
CA LYS A 279 18.61 6.35 14.60
C LYS A 279 19.42 7.23 15.54
N THR A 280 19.97 8.33 15.03
CA THR A 280 20.66 9.34 15.84
C THR A 280 19.67 10.08 16.74
N ALA A 281 18.47 10.38 16.23
CA ALA A 281 17.40 10.99 17.03
C ALA A 281 16.73 9.98 17.96
N ASP A 282 16.36 8.80 17.44
CA ASP A 282 15.73 7.72 18.18
C ASP A 282 16.27 6.34 17.71
N PRO A 283 17.13 5.69 18.50
CA PRO A 283 17.72 4.40 18.12
C PRO A 283 16.68 3.26 17.99
N ASN A 284 15.48 3.43 18.57
CA ASN A 284 14.42 2.42 18.53
C ASN A 284 13.44 2.62 17.37
N MET A 285 13.38 3.80 16.76
CA MET A 285 12.58 4.03 15.55
C MET A 285 13.11 3.14 14.42
N GLN A 286 12.22 2.46 13.71
CA GLN A 286 12.58 1.54 12.63
C GLN A 286 12.64 2.29 11.30
N VAL A 287 13.70 2.07 10.54
CA VAL A 287 13.90 2.68 9.22
C VAL A 287 13.54 1.67 8.13
N VAL A 288 12.55 2.03 7.33
CA VAL A 288 12.05 1.24 6.20
C VAL A 288 12.71 1.77 4.94
N MET A 289 13.24 0.88 4.10
CA MET A 289 13.65 1.33 2.77
C MET A 289 12.42 1.80 1.99
N GLY A 290 12.61 2.77 1.10
CA GLY A 290 11.61 3.17 0.13
C GLY A 290 11.16 1.98 -0.70
N GLY A 291 9.85 1.86 -0.92
CA GLY A 291 9.31 0.79 -1.74
C GLY A 291 9.92 0.81 -3.14
N LEU A 292 10.59 -0.27 -3.52
CA LEU A 292 11.12 -0.48 -4.86
C LEU A 292 9.98 -0.64 -5.89
N ALA A 293 10.01 0.14 -6.97
CA ALA A 293 9.08 0.06 -8.08
C ALA A 293 9.30 -1.19 -8.94
N SER A 294 10.56 -1.59 -9.14
CA SER A 294 10.89 -2.74 -9.99
C SER A 294 10.75 -4.08 -9.26
N ALA A 295 10.59 -4.07 -7.94
CA ALA A 295 10.62 -5.26 -7.09
C ALA A 295 11.83 -6.20 -7.41
N ASP A 296 12.99 -5.62 -7.75
CA ASP A 296 14.20 -6.40 -8.03
C ASP A 296 14.96 -6.74 -6.75
N ILE A 297 15.00 -8.03 -6.43
CA ILE A 297 15.76 -8.56 -5.30
C ILE A 297 17.27 -8.31 -5.41
N ASN A 298 17.82 -8.23 -6.63
CA ASN A 298 19.24 -7.98 -6.83
C ASN A 298 19.61 -6.55 -6.42
N TYR A 299 18.67 -5.61 -6.54
CA TYR A 299 18.83 -4.25 -6.02
C TYR A 299 19.13 -4.28 -4.51
N VAL A 300 18.32 -5.00 -3.73
CA VAL A 300 18.53 -5.16 -2.28
C VAL A 300 19.82 -5.91 -1.96
N GLN A 301 20.14 -6.96 -2.71
CA GLN A 301 21.39 -7.71 -2.53
C GLN A 301 22.63 -6.83 -2.72
N ARG A 302 22.60 -5.90 -3.69
CA ARG A 302 23.67 -4.93 -3.92
C ARG A 302 23.75 -3.88 -2.81
N MET A 303 22.62 -3.39 -2.29
CA MET A 303 22.60 -2.53 -1.11
C MET A 303 23.22 -3.22 0.13
N ILE A 304 22.91 -4.50 0.36
CA ILE A 304 23.50 -5.29 1.45
C ILE A 304 25.02 -5.41 1.26
N ASN A 305 25.48 -5.67 0.04
CA ASN A 305 26.91 -5.73 -0.28
C ASN A 305 27.61 -4.37 -0.08
N TRP A 306 26.94 -3.28 -0.45
CA TRP A 306 27.41 -1.92 -0.18
C TRP A 306 27.56 -1.68 1.34
N CYS A 307 26.56 -2.05 2.14
CA CYS A 307 26.62 -1.94 3.61
C CYS A 307 27.80 -2.74 4.17
N LYS A 308 27.97 -3.99 3.72
CA LYS A 308 29.10 -4.84 4.12
C LYS A 308 30.45 -4.19 3.80
N LYS A 309 30.57 -3.55 2.63
CA LYS A 309 31.82 -2.91 2.18
C LYS A 309 32.11 -1.60 2.93
N TYR A 310 31.13 -0.72 3.11
CA TYR A 310 31.36 0.66 3.56
C TYR A 310 30.93 0.94 5.00
N ARG A 311 30.02 0.13 5.55
CA ARG A 311 29.57 0.21 6.96
C ARG A 311 30.11 -0.93 7.83
N GLY A 312 30.56 -2.03 7.21
CA GLY A 312 31.17 -3.16 7.88
C GLY A 312 30.18 -4.00 8.68
N TYR A 313 30.58 -4.40 9.88
CA TYR A 313 29.86 -5.33 10.74
C TYR A 313 29.62 -4.73 12.13
N LYS A 314 28.51 -5.12 12.75
CA LYS A 314 28.21 -4.85 14.16
C LYS A 314 29.03 -5.80 15.06
N LYS A 315 29.08 -5.50 16.36
CA LYS A 315 29.83 -6.30 17.36
C LYS A 315 29.38 -7.75 17.44
N ASP A 316 28.12 -8.03 17.12
CA ASP A 316 27.54 -9.38 17.09
C ASP A 316 27.85 -10.16 15.79
N GLY A 317 28.66 -9.59 14.90
CA GLY A 317 29.04 -10.19 13.62
C GLY A 317 28.00 -10.02 12.51
N SER A 318 26.84 -9.39 12.79
CA SER A 318 25.85 -9.07 11.77
C SER A 318 26.32 -7.90 10.90
N ILE A 319 25.87 -7.83 9.65
CA ILE A 319 26.19 -6.70 8.75
C ILE A 319 25.63 -5.39 9.33
N ASN A 320 26.37 -4.29 9.26
CA ASN A 320 25.85 -2.99 9.64
C ASN A 320 24.96 -2.42 8.52
N LEU A 321 23.76 -2.98 8.35
CA LEU A 321 22.76 -2.52 7.38
C LEU A 321 22.35 -1.06 7.66
N CYS A 322 21.97 -0.34 6.61
CA CYS A 322 21.41 1.01 6.68
C CYS A 322 19.87 1.04 6.62
N PHE A 323 19.22 -0.07 6.99
CA PHE A 323 17.76 -0.22 7.07
C PHE A 323 17.41 -1.34 8.05
N ASP A 324 16.18 -1.30 8.58
CA ASP A 324 15.63 -2.35 9.44
C ASP A 324 14.55 -3.19 8.72
N VAL A 325 13.92 -2.64 7.68
CA VAL A 325 12.84 -3.29 6.91
C VAL A 325 13.11 -3.17 5.41
N ILE A 326 12.98 -4.30 4.71
CA ILE A 326 13.01 -4.38 3.25
C ILE A 326 11.60 -4.11 2.72
N ASN A 327 11.49 -3.34 1.64
CA ASN A 327 10.22 -2.86 1.13
C ASN A 327 10.20 -2.81 -0.39
N TYR A 328 9.07 -3.16 -0.99
CA TYR A 328 8.85 -3.07 -2.43
C TYR A 328 7.38 -2.83 -2.75
N HIS A 329 7.10 -2.38 -3.97
CA HIS A 329 5.76 -2.25 -4.52
C HIS A 329 5.55 -3.31 -5.58
N LEU A 330 4.38 -3.91 -5.59
CA LEU A 330 4.03 -4.86 -6.64
C LEU A 330 2.53 -4.92 -6.83
N TYR A 331 2.12 -4.59 -8.04
CA TYR A 331 0.74 -4.61 -8.49
C TYR A 331 0.52 -5.84 -9.36
N SER A 332 -0.47 -6.67 -9.02
CA SER A 332 -0.82 -7.87 -9.78
C SER A 332 -1.47 -7.50 -11.12
N ASN A 333 -0.76 -7.77 -12.23
CA ASN A 333 -1.22 -7.58 -13.60
C ASN A 333 -0.53 -8.57 -14.55
N ASP A 334 -0.91 -8.57 -15.83
CA ASP A 334 -0.35 -9.46 -16.87
C ASP A 334 1.04 -9.03 -17.41
N GLY A 335 1.60 -7.95 -16.87
CA GLY A 335 2.95 -7.46 -17.14
C GLY A 335 4.03 -8.15 -16.33
N ASP A 336 5.25 -7.59 -16.37
CA ASP A 336 6.32 -7.90 -15.43
C ASP A 336 7.18 -6.65 -15.26
N VAL A 337 7.11 -6.08 -14.07
CA VAL A 337 7.74 -4.81 -13.72
C VAL A 337 9.28 -4.89 -13.75
N ARG A 338 9.84 -6.08 -13.48
CA ARG A 338 11.30 -6.32 -13.45
C ARG A 338 11.92 -6.36 -14.83
N THR A 339 11.15 -6.77 -15.83
CA THR A 339 11.57 -6.80 -17.24
C THR A 339 10.94 -5.67 -18.05
N HIS A 340 10.24 -4.75 -17.39
CA HIS A 340 9.44 -3.68 -18.00
C HIS A 340 8.47 -4.20 -19.08
N LYS A 341 7.99 -5.44 -18.92
CA LYS A 341 6.95 -5.97 -19.79
C LYS A 341 5.66 -5.23 -19.46
N ARG A 342 5.14 -4.50 -20.43
CA ARG A 342 3.94 -3.69 -20.31
C ARG A 342 2.74 -4.52 -19.86
N ALA A 343 2.02 -4.01 -18.86
CA ALA A 343 0.73 -4.51 -18.44
C ALA A 343 -0.40 -3.95 -19.32
N HIS A 344 -1.48 -4.73 -19.45
CA HIS A 344 -2.70 -4.38 -20.18
C HIS A 344 -3.95 -4.55 -19.33
N THR A 345 -3.91 -5.41 -18.30
CA THR A 345 -5.01 -5.60 -17.36
C THR A 345 -4.52 -6.11 -16.00
N GLY A 346 -5.26 -5.81 -14.94
CA GLY A 346 -5.05 -6.44 -13.64
C GLY A 346 -5.46 -7.91 -13.70
N ILE A 347 -4.81 -8.74 -12.88
CA ILE A 347 -5.13 -10.17 -12.77
C ILE A 347 -5.26 -10.57 -11.30
N ALA A 348 -5.93 -11.69 -11.04
CA ALA A 348 -6.00 -12.30 -9.72
C ALA A 348 -4.59 -12.57 -9.17
N PRO A 349 -4.35 -12.28 -7.88
CA PRO A 349 -3.00 -12.30 -7.32
C PRO A 349 -2.37 -13.71 -7.33
N GLU A 350 -3.17 -14.77 -7.27
CA GLU A 350 -2.65 -16.14 -7.29
C GLU A 350 -2.07 -16.57 -8.65
N ILE A 351 -2.51 -15.96 -9.75
CA ILE A 351 -2.03 -16.28 -11.10
C ILE A 351 -0.94 -15.33 -11.61
N SER A 352 -0.61 -14.27 -10.86
CA SER A 352 0.47 -13.33 -11.19
C SER A 352 1.87 -13.91 -10.90
N ASN A 353 2.88 -13.08 -10.64
CA ASN A 353 4.18 -13.51 -10.11
C ASN A 353 4.40 -13.09 -8.64
N ASP A 354 3.39 -12.48 -7.99
CA ASP A 354 3.50 -11.85 -6.67
C ASP A 354 3.98 -12.83 -5.60
N GLY A 355 3.44 -14.05 -5.58
CA GLY A 355 3.82 -15.07 -4.61
C GLY A 355 5.29 -15.47 -4.73
N SER A 356 5.76 -15.69 -5.97
CA SER A 356 7.15 -16.03 -6.24
C SER A 356 8.12 -14.92 -5.84
N ILE A 357 7.74 -13.65 -6.06
CA ILE A 357 8.54 -12.48 -5.71
C ILE A 357 8.58 -12.31 -4.19
N ALA A 358 7.43 -12.36 -3.52
CA ALA A 358 7.35 -12.30 -2.06
C ALA A 358 8.24 -13.36 -1.39
N ASN A 359 8.17 -14.60 -1.88
CA ASN A 359 9.01 -15.69 -1.40
C ASN A 359 10.51 -15.39 -1.57
N ALA A 360 10.91 -14.82 -2.70
CA ALA A 360 12.31 -14.47 -2.97
C ALA A 360 12.82 -13.43 -1.98
N PHE A 361 12.08 -12.32 -1.77
CA PHE A 361 12.46 -11.29 -0.81
C PHE A 361 12.53 -11.82 0.63
N VAL A 362 11.53 -12.60 1.05
CA VAL A 362 11.51 -13.22 2.39
C VAL A 362 12.65 -14.21 2.56
N LYS A 363 13.02 -14.95 1.52
CA LYS A 363 14.19 -15.84 1.55
C LYS A 363 15.49 -15.06 1.70
N LEU A 364 15.68 -13.96 0.98
CA LEU A 364 16.84 -13.07 1.15
C LEU A 364 16.89 -12.52 2.58
N ALA A 365 15.79 -11.98 3.08
CA ALA A 365 15.72 -11.46 4.44
C ALA A 365 16.11 -12.52 5.49
N ASN A 366 15.55 -13.74 5.39
CA ASN A 366 15.84 -14.84 6.30
C ASN A 366 17.27 -15.39 6.20
N SER A 367 17.98 -15.13 5.10
CA SER A 367 19.39 -15.50 4.95
C SER A 367 20.33 -14.61 5.78
N LEU A 368 19.86 -13.44 6.21
CA LEU A 368 20.64 -12.50 7.01
C LEU A 368 20.48 -12.81 8.51
N PRO A 369 21.54 -12.66 9.34
CA PRO A 369 21.44 -12.86 10.79
C PRO A 369 20.37 -11.99 11.47
N GLN A 370 20.16 -10.76 10.98
CA GLN A 370 19.22 -9.79 11.53
C GLN A 370 17.76 -10.10 11.16
N ARG A 371 17.53 -10.88 10.10
CA ARG A 371 16.21 -11.24 9.57
C ARG A 371 15.25 -10.04 9.47
N PRO A 372 15.61 -8.99 8.69
CA PRO A 372 14.75 -7.81 8.54
C PRO A 372 13.35 -8.21 8.06
N GLU A 373 12.33 -7.46 8.47
CA GLU A 373 10.99 -7.69 7.94
C GLU A 373 10.93 -7.35 6.43
N VAL A 374 10.01 -7.98 5.72
CA VAL A 374 9.70 -7.64 4.32
C VAL A 374 8.27 -7.14 4.25
N TRP A 375 8.09 -5.93 3.74
CA TRP A 375 6.80 -5.25 3.59
C TRP A 375 6.50 -5.01 2.12
N VAL A 376 5.21 -4.87 1.82
CA VAL A 376 4.71 -4.36 0.54
C VAL A 376 3.88 -3.11 0.83
N THR A 377 4.42 -1.94 0.52
CA THR A 377 3.79 -0.67 0.90
C THR A 377 2.87 -0.08 -0.15
N GLU A 378 2.84 -0.66 -1.35
CA GLU A 378 1.85 -0.34 -2.37
C GLU A 378 1.51 -1.56 -3.22
N THR A 379 0.20 -1.77 -3.37
CA THR A 379 -0.44 -2.68 -4.32
C THR A 379 -1.89 -2.24 -4.46
N GLY A 380 -2.62 -2.75 -5.45
CA GLY A 380 -4.03 -2.42 -5.63
C GLY A 380 -4.54 -2.67 -7.03
N TYR A 381 -5.76 -2.22 -7.28
CA TYR A 381 -6.46 -2.37 -8.56
C TYR A 381 -7.33 -1.14 -8.81
N ASP A 382 -7.35 -0.69 -10.05
CA ASP A 382 -8.29 0.34 -10.51
C ASP A 382 -9.67 -0.23 -10.79
N ILE A 383 -10.67 0.65 -10.84
CA ILE A 383 -12.02 0.30 -11.29
C ILE A 383 -12.36 0.84 -12.67
N ASN A 384 -11.51 1.69 -13.26
CA ASN A 384 -11.72 2.21 -14.60
C ASN A 384 -11.33 1.14 -15.66
N PRO A 385 -12.23 0.77 -16.59
CA PRO A 385 -11.96 -0.26 -17.60
C PRO A 385 -10.87 0.11 -18.63
N GLU A 386 -10.48 1.39 -18.73
CA GLU A 386 -9.38 1.84 -19.58
C GLU A 386 -8.01 1.70 -18.91
N SER A 387 -7.96 1.54 -17.59
CA SER A 387 -6.72 1.32 -16.86
C SER A 387 -6.12 -0.04 -17.22
N TYR A 388 -4.79 -0.10 -17.30
CA TYR A 388 -4.06 -1.36 -17.40
C TYR A 388 -3.91 -2.09 -16.05
N GLN A 389 -4.29 -1.44 -14.94
CA GLN A 389 -4.32 -2.02 -13.60
C GLN A 389 -5.76 -2.32 -13.15
N LYS A 390 -6.72 -2.38 -14.08
CA LYS A 390 -8.13 -2.55 -13.75
C LYS A 390 -8.44 -3.91 -13.12
N ALA A 391 -9.40 -3.92 -12.20
CA ALA A 391 -10.20 -5.10 -11.93
C ALA A 391 -11.28 -5.24 -13.02
N GLU A 392 -11.60 -6.48 -13.40
CA GLU A 392 -12.65 -6.77 -14.38
C GLU A 392 -13.92 -7.34 -13.72
N ALA A 393 -15.05 -7.28 -14.42
CA ALA A 393 -16.25 -7.99 -13.99
C ALA A 393 -16.10 -9.49 -14.29
N ILE A 394 -16.36 -10.34 -13.31
CA ILE A 394 -16.21 -11.80 -13.45
C ILE A 394 -17.55 -12.47 -13.18
N GLY A 395 -18.08 -13.16 -14.19
CA GLY A 395 -19.40 -13.80 -14.11
C GLY A 395 -20.50 -12.79 -13.79
N LYS A 396 -21.07 -12.88 -12.58
CA LYS A 396 -22.12 -11.96 -12.10
C LYS A 396 -21.58 -10.82 -11.24
N LYS A 397 -20.29 -10.84 -10.87
CA LYS A 397 -19.68 -9.81 -10.03
C LYS A 397 -19.40 -8.56 -10.85
N THR A 398 -19.75 -7.42 -10.28
CA THR A 398 -19.34 -6.09 -10.74
C THR A 398 -17.84 -5.88 -10.56
N ILE A 399 -17.29 -4.84 -11.20
CA ILE A 399 -15.89 -4.44 -11.05
C ILE A 399 -15.55 -4.17 -9.58
N LEU A 400 -16.42 -3.48 -8.84
CA LEU A 400 -16.21 -3.17 -7.42
C LEU A 400 -16.22 -4.43 -6.54
N GLU A 401 -17.09 -5.39 -6.84
CA GLU A 401 -17.11 -6.69 -6.14
C GLU A 401 -15.83 -7.48 -6.41
N ASN A 402 -15.37 -7.52 -7.66
CA ASN A 402 -14.14 -8.24 -7.98
C ASN A 402 -12.88 -7.52 -7.45
N GLN A 403 -12.85 -6.19 -7.46
CA GLN A 403 -11.81 -5.41 -6.78
C GLN A 403 -11.74 -5.80 -5.28
N ALA A 404 -12.89 -5.99 -4.62
CA ALA A 404 -12.93 -6.41 -3.22
C ALA A 404 -12.37 -7.81 -3.00
N ASP A 405 -12.71 -8.75 -3.88
CA ASP A 405 -12.15 -10.10 -3.83
C ASP A 405 -10.63 -10.08 -4.02
N TRP A 406 -10.13 -9.41 -5.05
CA TRP A 406 -8.70 -9.35 -5.35
C TRP A 406 -7.89 -8.64 -4.27
N ILE A 407 -8.40 -7.54 -3.69
CA ILE A 407 -7.76 -6.85 -2.54
C ILE A 407 -7.63 -7.80 -1.33
N LEU A 408 -8.71 -8.50 -0.97
CA LEU A 408 -8.66 -9.45 0.14
C LEU A 408 -7.73 -10.63 -0.19
N ARG A 409 -7.78 -11.16 -1.41
CA ARG A 409 -6.94 -12.26 -1.87
C ARG A 409 -5.46 -11.89 -1.90
N SER A 410 -5.09 -10.66 -2.27
CA SER A 410 -3.71 -10.18 -2.17
C SER A 410 -3.21 -10.20 -0.73
N SER A 411 -4.06 -9.81 0.23
CA SER A 411 -3.74 -9.91 1.66
C SER A 411 -3.44 -11.36 2.09
N LEU A 412 -4.28 -12.30 1.64
CA LEU A 412 -4.12 -13.73 1.93
C LEU A 412 -2.90 -14.33 1.22
N LEU A 413 -2.56 -13.85 0.02
CA LEU A 413 -1.35 -14.24 -0.68
C LEU A 413 -0.09 -13.79 0.06
N TYR A 414 0.00 -12.52 0.39
CA TYR A 414 1.24 -11.98 0.97
C TYR A 414 1.52 -12.56 2.37
N ILE A 415 0.49 -12.79 3.20
CA ILE A 415 0.70 -13.45 4.49
C ILE A 415 1.15 -14.91 4.36
N ARG A 416 0.66 -15.65 3.35
CA ARG A 416 1.13 -17.01 3.03
C ARG A 416 2.62 -17.05 2.71
N PHE A 417 3.17 -15.98 2.13
CA PHE A 417 4.59 -15.91 1.77
C PHE A 417 5.46 -15.24 2.84
N GLY A 418 4.88 -14.89 4.00
CA GLY A 418 5.61 -14.37 5.15
C GLY A 418 5.86 -12.86 5.15
N ILE A 419 5.21 -12.11 4.24
CA ILE A 419 5.20 -10.65 4.30
C ILE A 419 4.63 -10.20 5.64
N LYS A 420 5.24 -9.17 6.22
CA LYS A 420 4.90 -8.68 7.56
C LYS A 420 3.88 -7.57 7.57
N ARG A 421 3.80 -6.76 6.50
CA ARG A 421 2.76 -5.74 6.28
C ARG A 421 2.45 -5.53 4.81
N LEU A 422 1.18 -5.21 4.54
CA LEU A 422 0.67 -4.84 3.23
C LEU A 422 -0.10 -3.52 3.34
N PHE A 423 0.12 -2.60 2.41
CA PHE A 423 -0.63 -1.36 2.30
C PHE A 423 -1.18 -1.19 0.89
N PHE A 424 -2.47 -0.89 0.79
CA PHE A 424 -3.13 -0.67 -0.49
C PHE A 424 -2.99 0.77 -0.95
N TYR A 425 -2.75 0.98 -2.24
CA TYR A 425 -2.93 2.27 -2.88
C TYR A 425 -4.37 2.34 -3.38
N GLN A 426 -5.26 3.16 -2.81
CA GLN A 426 -5.12 4.04 -1.65
C GLN A 426 -6.50 4.35 -1.03
N LEU A 427 -6.61 5.25 -0.05
CA LEU A 427 -7.90 5.49 0.63
C LEU A 427 -8.98 6.05 -0.32
N PHE A 428 -8.65 7.07 -1.11
CA PHE A 428 -9.55 7.70 -2.08
C PHE A 428 -8.91 7.69 -3.47
N ASP A 429 -9.72 7.73 -4.52
CA ASP A 429 -9.22 7.88 -5.89
C ASP A 429 -8.27 9.08 -6.00
N ASP A 430 -7.17 8.90 -6.72
CA ASP A 430 -6.27 10.01 -7.06
C ASP A 430 -6.98 11.01 -7.99
N HIS A 431 -7.69 10.46 -8.98
CA HIS A 431 -8.54 11.20 -9.89
C HIS A 431 -9.80 10.40 -10.20
N ALA A 432 -10.92 10.74 -9.56
CA ALA A 432 -12.20 10.08 -9.76
C ALA A 432 -12.59 10.05 -11.26
N GLY A 433 -12.87 8.86 -11.78
CA GLY A 433 -13.17 8.64 -13.19
C GLY A 433 -11.97 8.73 -14.14
N GLY A 434 -10.76 8.96 -13.64
CA GLY A 434 -9.52 8.97 -14.43
C GLY A 434 -9.24 7.63 -15.08
N THR A 435 -8.64 7.68 -16.27
CA THR A 435 -8.39 6.52 -17.13
C THR A 435 -6.94 6.03 -17.06
N THR A 436 -6.05 6.88 -16.55
CA THR A 436 -4.66 6.53 -16.21
C THR A 436 -4.62 5.49 -15.10
N GLN A 437 -3.57 4.67 -15.07
CA GLN A 437 -3.34 3.72 -14.00
C GLN A 437 -3.36 4.40 -12.62
N TYR A 438 -3.82 3.66 -11.63
CA TYR A 438 -3.95 4.00 -10.23
C TYR A 438 -4.91 5.16 -9.93
N ALA A 439 -5.47 5.81 -10.96
CA ALA A 439 -6.36 6.97 -10.80
C ALA A 439 -7.61 6.66 -9.99
N THR A 440 -8.10 5.41 -10.09
CA THR A 440 -9.37 4.96 -9.48
C THR A 440 -9.19 3.78 -8.53
N SER A 441 -8.02 3.66 -7.91
CA SER A 441 -7.69 2.58 -6.97
C SER A 441 -8.18 2.83 -5.53
N GLY A 442 -8.99 3.88 -5.31
CA GLY A 442 -9.51 4.22 -3.99
C GLY A 442 -10.34 3.08 -3.37
N LEU A 443 -10.24 2.90 -2.05
CA LEU A 443 -11.05 1.92 -1.30
C LEU A 443 -12.24 2.57 -0.56
N ALA A 444 -12.41 3.88 -0.69
CA ALA A 444 -13.53 4.66 -0.16
C ALA A 444 -13.91 5.79 -1.13
N GLU A 445 -15.12 6.32 -0.97
CA GLU A 445 -15.63 7.44 -1.75
C GLU A 445 -16.46 8.36 -0.85
N GLY A 446 -16.04 9.62 -0.73
CA GLY A 446 -16.62 10.58 0.22
C GLY A 446 -16.49 10.09 1.66
N ILE A 447 -17.63 9.75 2.29
CA ILE A 447 -17.70 9.19 3.65
C ILE A 447 -18.14 7.72 3.66
N LYS A 448 -18.15 7.05 2.50
CA LYS A 448 -18.59 5.67 2.34
C LYS A 448 -17.42 4.75 2.01
N ARG A 449 -17.44 3.55 2.58
CA ARG A 449 -16.55 2.45 2.18
C ARG A 449 -16.96 1.94 0.80
N ARG A 450 -15.98 1.54 0.00
CA ARG A 450 -16.22 0.65 -1.15
C ARG A 450 -16.25 -0.82 -0.66
N PRO A 451 -16.77 -1.76 -1.47
CA PRO A 451 -16.81 -3.18 -1.11
C PRO A 451 -15.50 -3.76 -0.55
N ALA A 452 -14.35 -3.37 -1.10
CA ALA A 452 -13.04 -3.79 -0.60
C ALA A 452 -12.80 -3.40 0.88
N SER A 453 -13.18 -2.18 1.27
CA SER A 453 -13.11 -1.73 2.66
C SER A 453 -14.09 -2.47 3.57
N ASP A 454 -15.30 -2.82 3.07
CA ASP A 454 -16.22 -3.67 3.85
C ASP A 454 -15.60 -5.05 4.11
N TYR A 455 -14.97 -5.66 3.12
CA TYR A 455 -14.34 -6.97 3.24
C TYR A 455 -13.16 -6.96 4.21
N ILE A 456 -12.33 -5.91 4.15
CA ILE A 456 -11.24 -5.67 5.10
C ILE A 456 -11.78 -5.51 6.54
N LEU A 457 -12.81 -4.67 6.74
CA LEU A 457 -13.40 -4.43 8.06
C LEU A 457 -13.94 -5.73 8.67
N GLN A 458 -14.70 -6.49 7.88
CA GLN A 458 -15.33 -7.74 8.28
C GLN A 458 -14.29 -8.80 8.64
N THR A 459 -13.26 -8.96 7.80
CA THR A 459 -12.18 -9.92 8.04
C THR A 459 -11.36 -9.53 9.27
N SER A 460 -11.06 -8.24 9.45
CA SER A 460 -10.37 -7.72 10.62
C SER A 460 -11.14 -8.00 11.92
N LYS A 461 -12.46 -7.76 11.94
CA LYS A 461 -13.31 -8.02 13.11
C LYS A 461 -13.45 -9.50 13.43
N LEU A 462 -13.58 -10.36 12.42
CA LEU A 462 -13.73 -11.80 12.63
C LEU A 462 -12.42 -12.43 13.11
N MET A 463 -11.32 -12.13 12.43
CA MET A 463 -10.08 -12.89 12.58
C MET A 463 -8.79 -12.09 12.36
N GLY A 464 -8.80 -10.76 12.51
CA GLY A 464 -7.62 -9.93 12.31
C GLY A 464 -6.42 -10.30 13.20
N ASP A 465 -6.64 -10.87 14.37
CA ASP A 465 -5.57 -11.33 15.27
C ASP A 465 -5.08 -12.76 15.01
N TYR A 466 -5.72 -13.48 14.08
CA TYR A 466 -5.31 -14.84 13.74
C TYR A 466 -4.05 -14.81 12.90
N ASN A 467 -3.24 -15.86 13.05
CA ASN A 467 -1.99 -16.04 12.33
C ASN A 467 -2.15 -17.15 11.31
N TYR A 468 -1.60 -16.95 10.12
CA TYR A 468 -1.49 -18.02 9.13
C TYR A 468 -0.59 -19.14 9.66
N ILE A 469 -1.03 -20.39 9.49
CA ILE A 469 -0.30 -21.59 9.93
C ILE A 469 0.22 -22.38 8.72
N LYS A 470 -0.66 -22.72 7.79
CA LYS A 470 -0.35 -23.52 6.60
C LYS A 470 -1.50 -23.54 5.60
N THR A 471 -1.16 -23.77 4.34
CA THR A 471 -2.10 -24.19 3.29
C THR A 471 -2.23 -25.72 3.34
N ILE A 472 -3.47 -26.23 3.37
CA ILE A 472 -3.80 -27.67 3.40
C ILE A 472 -4.38 -28.19 2.07
N SER A 473 -4.77 -27.29 1.17
CA SER A 473 -5.19 -27.61 -0.20
C SER A 473 -4.86 -26.45 -1.13
N ARG A 474 -4.52 -26.76 -2.39
CA ARG A 474 -4.16 -25.76 -3.41
C ARG A 474 -5.31 -25.40 -4.34
N ASP A 475 -6.24 -26.33 -4.58
CA ASP A 475 -7.39 -26.10 -5.43
C ASP A 475 -8.59 -27.00 -5.02
N PRO A 476 -9.64 -26.43 -4.40
CA PRO A 476 -9.72 -25.07 -3.88
C PRO A 476 -8.58 -24.77 -2.89
N LEU A 477 -8.15 -23.51 -2.82
CA LEU A 477 -7.16 -23.09 -1.84
C LEU A 477 -7.80 -23.11 -0.45
N VAL A 478 -7.14 -23.78 0.49
CA VAL A 478 -7.60 -23.87 1.88
C VAL A 478 -6.46 -23.55 2.83
N ASP A 479 -6.58 -22.43 3.51
CA ASP A 479 -5.62 -21.96 4.50
C ASP A 479 -6.14 -22.17 5.92
N GLN A 480 -5.25 -22.60 6.80
CA GLN A 480 -5.50 -22.72 8.23
C GLN A 480 -4.89 -21.54 8.98
N TYR A 481 -5.69 -20.92 9.84
CA TYR A 481 -5.31 -19.81 10.71
C TYR A 481 -5.57 -20.16 12.18
N GLN A 482 -4.80 -19.55 13.09
CA GLN A 482 -4.91 -19.84 14.52
C GLN A 482 -4.77 -18.60 15.41
N LEU A 483 -5.62 -18.56 16.45
CA LEU A 483 -5.55 -17.62 17.57
C LEU A 483 -5.67 -18.41 18.88
N GLY A 484 -4.55 -18.64 19.55
CA GLY A 484 -4.49 -19.54 20.70
C GLY A 484 -4.96 -20.95 20.31
N VAL A 485 -6.06 -21.42 20.91
CA VAL A 485 -6.66 -22.74 20.60
C VAL A 485 -7.74 -22.69 19.51
N LYS A 486 -8.13 -21.49 19.06
CA LYS A 486 -9.15 -21.32 18.02
C LYS A 486 -8.53 -21.52 16.65
N THR A 487 -9.22 -22.26 15.78
CA THR A 487 -8.79 -22.53 14.40
C THR A 487 -9.85 -22.01 13.45
N MET A 488 -9.41 -21.20 12.49
CA MET A 488 -10.24 -20.68 11.40
C MET A 488 -9.67 -21.21 10.08
N TYR A 489 -10.53 -21.54 9.14
CA TYR A 489 -10.15 -21.89 7.77
C TYR A 489 -10.68 -20.85 6.81
N ILE A 490 -9.89 -20.50 5.80
CA ILE A 490 -10.32 -19.68 4.67
C ILE A 490 -10.25 -20.56 3.43
N LEU A 491 -11.35 -20.62 2.67
CA LEU A 491 -11.45 -21.39 1.45
C LEU A 491 -11.80 -20.47 0.28
N MET A 492 -11.11 -20.64 -0.84
CA MET A 492 -11.40 -19.89 -2.08
C MET A 492 -10.93 -20.66 -3.33
N VAL A 493 -11.51 -20.33 -4.46
CA VAL A 493 -11.03 -20.72 -5.79
C VAL A 493 -9.97 -19.69 -6.22
N PRO A 494 -8.71 -20.09 -6.43
CA PRO A 494 -7.60 -19.16 -6.67
C PRO A 494 -7.43 -18.81 -8.16
N ASP A 495 -8.51 -18.43 -8.84
CA ASP A 495 -8.50 -17.97 -10.25
C ASP A 495 -9.38 -16.73 -10.48
N GLU A 496 -9.67 -16.41 -11.73
CA GLU A 496 -10.42 -15.22 -12.18
C GLU A 496 -11.43 -15.55 -13.29
N THR A 497 -11.99 -16.76 -13.28
CA THR A 497 -12.89 -17.28 -14.32
C THR A 497 -14.35 -17.38 -13.88
N GLY A 498 -14.66 -17.04 -12.64
CA GLY A 498 -15.96 -17.20 -11.99
C GLY A 498 -16.22 -18.65 -11.57
N ARG A 499 -15.17 -19.46 -11.43
CA ARG A 499 -15.29 -20.88 -11.12
C ARG A 499 -15.83 -21.11 -9.71
N THR A 500 -16.61 -22.19 -9.57
CA THR A 500 -17.04 -22.75 -8.29
C THR A 500 -16.45 -24.13 -8.09
N GLY A 501 -16.33 -24.54 -6.84
CA GLY A 501 -15.86 -25.86 -6.45
C GLY A 501 -16.48 -26.30 -5.12
N SER A 502 -16.13 -27.50 -4.69
CA SER A 502 -16.58 -28.02 -3.39
C SER A 502 -15.41 -28.69 -2.68
N TYR A 503 -15.32 -28.51 -1.37
CA TYR A 503 -14.26 -29.08 -0.55
C TYR A 503 -14.84 -29.75 0.70
N SER A 504 -14.35 -30.95 1.02
CA SER A 504 -14.70 -31.64 2.27
C SER A 504 -13.68 -31.26 3.34
N LEU A 505 -14.04 -30.28 4.17
CA LEU A 505 -13.21 -29.78 5.24
C LEU A 505 -13.32 -30.66 6.48
N ASP A 506 -12.17 -31.09 7.01
CA ASP A 506 -12.08 -31.82 8.27
C ASP A 506 -11.86 -30.84 9.44
N LEU A 507 -12.85 -30.74 10.33
CA LEU A 507 -12.84 -29.90 11.52
C LEU A 507 -12.51 -30.72 12.79
N GLY A 508 -12.02 -31.95 12.63
CA GLY A 508 -11.65 -32.87 13.69
C GLY A 508 -12.87 -33.39 14.45
N LYS A 509 -13.02 -32.99 15.71
CA LYS A 509 -14.10 -33.44 16.61
C LYS A 509 -15.25 -32.45 16.75
N ALA A 510 -15.23 -31.34 15.99
CA ALA A 510 -16.28 -30.32 16.08
C ALA A 510 -17.64 -30.91 15.71
N LYS A 511 -18.67 -30.72 16.54
CA LYS A 511 -20.04 -31.17 16.24
C LYS A 511 -20.74 -30.25 15.25
N HIS A 512 -20.43 -28.96 15.30
CA HIS A 512 -20.99 -27.94 14.43
C HIS A 512 -19.88 -27.11 13.77
N ALA A 513 -20.24 -26.35 12.74
CA ALA A 513 -19.38 -25.39 12.10
C ALA A 513 -20.11 -24.06 11.94
N ASN A 514 -19.41 -22.96 12.23
CA ASN A 514 -19.81 -21.62 11.79
C ASN A 514 -19.23 -21.40 10.39
N ILE A 515 -20.07 -21.00 9.44
CA ILE A 515 -19.68 -20.54 8.11
C ILE A 515 -19.95 -19.04 8.06
N TYR A 516 -18.96 -18.25 7.63
CA TYR A 516 -19.08 -16.80 7.49
C TYR A 516 -18.92 -16.38 6.03
N HIS A 517 -19.84 -15.53 5.58
CA HIS A 517 -19.86 -14.97 4.23
C HIS A 517 -19.73 -13.46 4.26
N LEU A 518 -18.83 -12.94 3.43
CA LEU A 518 -18.63 -11.51 3.22
C LEU A 518 -19.91 -10.85 2.70
N LYS A 519 -20.18 -9.62 3.15
CA LYS A 519 -21.42 -8.90 2.84
C LYS A 519 -21.17 -7.42 2.57
N ILE A 520 -21.36 -6.97 1.34
CA ILE A 520 -21.16 -5.55 0.99
C ILE A 520 -22.13 -4.66 1.78
N GLY A 521 -21.63 -3.50 2.23
CA GLY A 521 -22.38 -2.52 3.01
C GLY A 521 -22.57 -2.90 4.49
N ALA A 522 -21.95 -3.98 4.96
CA ALA A 522 -22.08 -4.44 6.33
C ALA A 522 -20.77 -4.34 7.12
N ASP A 523 -20.94 -4.23 8.43
CA ASP A 523 -19.85 -4.12 9.38
C ASP A 523 -19.33 -5.48 9.86
N VAL A 524 -20.09 -6.56 9.65
CA VAL A 524 -19.77 -7.95 10.03
C VAL A 524 -20.26 -8.90 8.94
N MET A 525 -19.61 -10.07 8.83
CA MET A 525 -20.02 -11.13 7.90
C MET A 525 -21.37 -11.74 8.30
N ASP A 526 -22.12 -12.26 7.33
CA ASP A 526 -23.26 -13.13 7.61
C ASP A 526 -22.74 -14.46 8.18
N LYS A 527 -23.38 -14.97 9.23
CA LYS A 527 -22.97 -16.18 9.95
C LYS A 527 -24.06 -17.25 9.88
N THR A 528 -23.69 -18.47 9.52
CA THR A 528 -24.58 -19.64 9.55
C THR A 528 -23.96 -20.76 10.38
N LEU A 529 -24.75 -21.38 11.28
CA LEU A 529 -24.34 -22.56 12.04
C LEU A 529 -24.90 -23.81 11.37
N VAL A 530 -24.04 -24.79 11.09
CA VAL A 530 -24.42 -26.08 10.48
C VAL A 530 -23.89 -27.26 11.26
N ASN A 531 -24.54 -28.41 11.14
CA ASN A 531 -24.04 -29.67 11.70
C ASN A 531 -22.89 -30.21 10.84
N THR A 532 -21.88 -30.78 11.50
CA THR A 532 -20.88 -31.60 10.79
C THR A 532 -21.35 -33.06 10.74
N ILE A 533 -20.78 -33.83 9.82
CA ILE A 533 -20.95 -35.28 9.77
C ILE A 533 -19.61 -35.90 10.15
N ASN A 534 -19.51 -36.47 11.35
CA ASN A 534 -18.26 -37.00 11.91
C ASN A 534 -17.10 -35.99 11.85
N GLY A 535 -17.37 -34.72 12.16
CA GLY A 535 -16.37 -33.65 12.12
C GLY A 535 -16.05 -33.10 10.72
N LYS A 536 -16.68 -33.63 9.67
CA LYS A 536 -16.49 -33.16 8.30
C LYS A 536 -17.63 -32.26 7.84
N LEU A 537 -17.30 -31.26 7.03
CA LEU A 537 -18.24 -30.34 6.41
C LEU A 537 -17.94 -30.26 4.90
N LYS A 538 -18.98 -30.40 4.07
CA LYS A 538 -18.88 -30.05 2.65
C LYS A 538 -19.13 -28.55 2.49
N VAL A 539 -18.16 -27.84 1.92
CA VAL A 539 -18.20 -26.39 1.72
C VAL A 539 -18.22 -26.12 0.22
N GLU A 540 -19.19 -25.35 -0.25
CA GLU A 540 -19.18 -24.81 -1.60
C GLU A 540 -18.27 -23.57 -1.62
N VAL A 541 -17.37 -23.53 -2.60
CA VAL A 541 -16.27 -22.55 -2.67
C VAL A 541 -16.37 -21.79 -3.99
N THR A 542 -16.14 -20.49 -3.94
CA THR A 542 -16.04 -19.61 -5.12
C THR A 542 -14.75 -18.79 -5.01
N GLU A 543 -14.52 -17.88 -5.93
CA GLU A 543 -13.41 -16.92 -5.84
C GLU A 543 -13.54 -15.91 -4.70
N THR A 544 -14.74 -15.74 -4.13
CA THR A 544 -14.93 -14.92 -2.91
C THR A 544 -14.60 -15.78 -1.69
N PRO A 545 -13.66 -15.36 -0.82
CA PRO A 545 -13.28 -16.14 0.34
C PRO A 545 -14.46 -16.46 1.28
N VAL A 546 -14.55 -17.72 1.71
CA VAL A 546 -15.47 -18.19 2.76
C VAL A 546 -14.68 -18.62 3.99
N PHE A 547 -15.20 -18.33 5.18
CA PHE A 547 -14.51 -18.57 6.44
C PHE A 547 -15.25 -19.62 7.24
N VAL A 548 -14.53 -20.58 7.82
CA VAL A 548 -15.13 -21.70 8.56
C VAL A 548 -14.41 -21.93 9.89
N GLU A 549 -15.20 -22.01 10.97
CA GLU A 549 -14.74 -22.34 12.32
C GLU A 549 -15.49 -23.57 12.85
N GLY A 550 -14.77 -24.59 13.31
CA GLY A 550 -15.37 -25.74 13.99
C GLY A 550 -15.68 -25.43 15.47
N VAL A 551 -16.91 -25.71 15.91
CA VAL A 551 -17.38 -25.43 17.27
C VAL A 551 -18.08 -26.64 17.92
N GLY A 552 -18.20 -26.61 19.25
CA GLY A 552 -18.84 -27.68 20.03
C GLY A 552 -18.00 -28.96 20.13
N LYS A 553 -16.69 -28.80 20.36
CA LYS A 553 -15.73 -29.89 20.61
C LYS A 553 -16.00 -30.57 21.95
#